data_AF-A0A8J8PQS7-F1
#
_entry.id   AF-A0A8J8PQS7-F1
#
_cell.length_a   1.000
_cell.length_b   1.000
_cell.length_c   1.000
_cell.angle_alpha   90.00
_cell.angle_beta   90.00
_cell.angle_gamma   90.00
#
_symmetry.space_group_name_H-M   'P 1'
#
loop_
_entity.id
_entity.type
_entity.pdbx_description
1 polymer ?
#
loop_
_entity_poly.entity_id
_entity_poly.type
_entity_poly.pdbx_seq_one_letter_code
_entity_poly.pdbx_strand_id
1 'polypeptide(L)'
;MRAIIVRPPKAGVEIKDVKEGEVDNYGKVKIRTLYNGICGTDREIVNGRLSHAILPENRDYLVLGHEAIGVVEESCCGFSQGELVMPVNRRGCGVCRNCLAGRPDFCET
;
A
#
# COMPACT_ATOMS: atom_id res chain seq x y z
N MET A 1 -1.04 -11.26 11.17
CA MET A 1 -0.68 -11.27 9.75
C MET A 1 0.78 -10.87 9.62
N ARG A 2 1.58 -11.59 8.85
CA ARG A 2 3.00 -11.24 8.64
C ARG A 2 3.10 -10.05 7.67
N ALA A 3 3.90 -9.03 8.02
CA ALA A 3 4.10 -7.84 7.21
C ALA A 3 5.58 -7.38 7.22
N ILE A 4 5.98 -6.67 6.15
CA ILE A 4 7.24 -5.93 6.08
C ILE A 4 6.92 -4.49 6.48
N ILE A 5 7.56 -3.97 7.53
CA ILE A 5 7.24 -2.65 8.10
C ILE A 5 8.45 -1.73 8.14
N VAL A 6 8.19 -0.44 8.03
CA VAL A 6 9.17 0.67 8.13
C VAL A 6 8.64 1.77 9.05
N ARG A 7 9.51 2.64 9.55
CA ARG A 7 9.14 3.77 10.42
C ARG A 7 9.76 5.08 9.91
N PRO A 8 9.34 5.57 8.72
CA PRO A 8 9.90 6.79 8.15
C PRO A 8 9.70 7.99 9.08
N PRO A 9 10.61 8.98 9.06
CA PRO A 9 11.78 9.08 8.18
C PRO A 9 13.00 8.27 8.66
N LYS A 10 12.89 7.47 9.73
CA LYS A 10 14.00 6.68 10.25
C LYS A 10 14.31 5.50 9.32
N ALA A 11 15.60 5.21 9.18
CA ALA A 11 16.07 4.01 8.51
C ALA A 11 15.70 2.74 9.32
N GLY A 12 15.53 1.63 8.60
CA GLY A 12 15.23 0.32 9.18
C GLY A 12 14.03 -0.34 8.52
N VAL A 13 14.05 -1.68 8.51
CA VAL A 13 12.97 -2.52 8.01
C VAL A 13 12.87 -3.78 8.86
N GLU A 14 11.66 -4.22 9.15
CA GLU A 14 11.40 -5.40 9.98
C GLU A 14 10.34 -6.29 9.32
N ILE A 15 10.48 -7.60 9.49
CA ILE A 15 9.39 -8.55 9.25
C ILE A 15 8.77 -8.88 10.60
N LYS A 16 7.47 -8.57 10.76
CA LYS A 16 6.77 -8.74 12.03
C LYS A 16 5.35 -9.27 11.80
N ASP A 17 4.84 -10.03 12.78
CA ASP A 17 3.41 -10.31 12.86
C ASP A 17 2.65 -9.10 13.44
N VAL A 18 1.76 -8.54 12.64
CA VAL A 18 0.90 -7.39 12.98
C VAL A 18 -0.56 -7.81 13.10
N LYS A 19 -1.36 -7.03 13.83
CA LYS A 19 -2.80 -7.27 13.95
C LYS A 19 -3.52 -6.72 12.71
N GLU A 20 -4.57 -7.40 12.27
CA GLU A 20 -5.31 -7.02 11.06
C GLU A 20 -5.93 -5.62 11.15
N GLY A 21 -6.43 -5.22 12.32
CA GLY A 21 -6.95 -3.86 12.56
C GLY A 21 -5.89 -2.75 12.60
N GLU A 22 -4.60 -3.09 12.61
CA GLU A 22 -3.50 -2.13 12.53
C GLU A 22 -3.10 -1.81 11.08
N VAL A 23 -3.72 -2.47 10.09
CA VAL A 23 -3.45 -2.28 8.67
C VAL A 23 -4.65 -1.57 8.03
N ASP A 24 -4.38 -0.69 7.08
CA ASP A 24 -5.42 0.03 6.36
C ASP A 24 -6.27 -0.93 5.51
N ASN A 25 -7.59 -0.72 5.54
CA ASN A 25 -8.54 -1.41 4.68
C ASN A 25 -9.15 -0.40 3.70
N TYR A 26 -9.13 -0.75 2.41
CA TYR A 26 -9.57 0.12 1.33
C TYR A 26 -10.77 -0.41 0.54
N GLY A 27 -11.36 -1.54 0.94
CA GLY A 27 -12.46 -2.13 0.18
C GLY A 27 -13.01 -3.43 0.74
N LYS A 28 -13.86 -4.10 -0.04
CA LYS A 28 -14.56 -5.33 0.36
C LYS A 28 -13.98 -6.62 -0.25
N VAL A 29 -13.09 -6.49 -1.24
CA VAL A 29 -12.47 -7.63 -1.92
C VAL A 29 -11.26 -8.09 -1.11
N LYS A 30 -11.32 -9.31 -0.57
CA LYS A 30 -10.21 -9.90 0.18
C LYS A 30 -9.17 -10.48 -0.76
N ILE A 31 -7.93 -10.01 -0.64
CA ILE A 31 -6.84 -10.37 -1.54
C ILE A 31 -5.71 -10.96 -0.70
N ARG A 32 -5.23 -12.15 -1.09
CA ARG A 32 -4.04 -12.75 -0.52
C ARG A 32 -2.84 -12.45 -1.41
N THR A 33 -1.86 -11.75 -0.87
CA THR A 33 -0.62 -11.41 -1.58
C THR A 33 0.15 -12.67 -1.99
N LEU A 34 0.62 -12.72 -3.23
CA LEU A 34 1.46 -13.79 -3.78
C LEU A 34 2.88 -13.30 -4.04
N TYR A 35 3.02 -12.13 -4.65
CA TYR A 35 4.31 -11.56 -5.05
C TYR A 35 4.36 -10.09 -4.70
N ASN A 36 5.57 -9.62 -4.37
CA ASN A 36 5.89 -8.21 -4.28
C ASN A 36 7.11 -7.91 -5.17
N GLY A 37 7.08 -6.75 -5.82
CA GLY A 37 8.25 -6.16 -6.45
C GLY A 37 9.02 -5.27 -5.48
N ILE A 38 10.27 -4.93 -5.82
CA ILE A 38 11.12 -4.03 -5.02
C ILE A 38 11.89 -3.11 -5.97
N CYS A 39 11.67 -1.80 -5.86
CA CYS A 39 12.34 -0.79 -6.67
C CYS A 39 13.23 0.15 -5.84
N GLY A 40 13.73 1.23 -6.46
CA GLY A 40 14.60 2.20 -5.80
C GLY A 40 13.92 2.90 -4.61
N THR A 41 12.65 3.27 -4.77
CA THR A 41 11.84 3.95 -3.74
C THR A 41 11.79 3.16 -2.45
N ASP A 42 11.62 1.83 -2.53
CA ASP A 42 11.61 0.98 -1.33
C ASP A 42 12.96 1.04 -0.61
N ARG A 43 14.07 1.02 -1.35
CA ARG A 43 15.41 1.15 -0.76
C ARG A 43 15.62 2.52 -0.15
N GLU A 44 15.11 3.59 -0.76
CA GLU A 44 15.22 4.94 -0.18
C GLU A 44 14.47 5.06 1.15
N ILE A 45 13.27 4.49 1.25
CA ILE A 45 12.49 4.46 2.50
C ILE A 45 13.23 3.63 3.56
N VAL A 46 13.66 2.41 3.22
CA VAL A 46 14.37 1.51 4.15
C VAL A 46 15.66 2.15 4.68
N ASN A 47 16.36 2.93 3.86
CA ASN A 47 17.58 3.62 4.27
C ASN A 47 17.34 5.02 4.88
N GLY A 48 16.08 5.42 5.10
CA GLY A 48 15.75 6.73 5.68
C GLY A 48 16.17 7.92 4.80
N ARG A 49 16.22 7.73 3.48
CA ARG A 49 16.67 8.75 2.51
C ARG A 49 15.52 9.49 1.84
N LEU A 50 14.30 8.94 1.89
CA LEU A 50 13.13 9.57 1.30
C LEU A 50 12.53 10.59 2.28
N SER A 51 12.92 11.86 2.14
CA SER A 51 12.56 12.93 3.09
C SER A 51 11.06 13.21 3.20
N HIS A 52 10.28 12.88 2.17
CA HIS A 52 8.82 13.04 2.14
C HIS A 52 8.06 11.77 2.50
N ALA A 53 8.76 10.67 2.85
CA ALA A 53 8.10 9.51 3.43
C ALA A 53 7.62 9.89 4.84
N ILE A 54 6.31 9.84 5.04
CA ILE A 54 5.66 10.19 6.31
C ILE A 54 4.80 9.03 6.78
N LEU A 55 4.71 8.86 8.09
CA LEU A 55 3.73 7.96 8.69
C LEU A 55 2.35 8.61 8.61
N PRO A 56 1.29 7.83 8.29
CA PRO A 56 -0.08 8.29 8.49
C PRO A 56 -0.32 8.68 9.95
N GLU A 57 -1.27 9.59 10.18
CA GLU A 57 -1.66 9.97 11.54
C GLU A 57 -2.08 8.74 12.35
N ASN A 58 -1.66 8.68 13.61
CA ASN A 58 -1.96 7.59 14.55
C ASN A 58 -1.41 6.21 14.13
N ARG A 59 -0.34 6.16 13.34
CA ARG A 59 0.38 4.92 13.01
C ARG A 59 1.82 4.94 13.53
N ASP A 60 2.24 3.83 14.13
CA ASP A 60 3.62 3.62 14.61
C ASP A 60 4.56 3.09 13.52
N TYR A 61 4.01 2.59 12.42
CA TYR A 61 4.73 2.02 11.30
C TYR A 61 3.90 2.11 10.01
N LEU A 62 4.57 1.94 8.87
CA LEU A 62 3.96 1.79 7.56
C LEU A 62 4.30 0.40 7.01
N VAL A 63 3.32 -0.31 6.45
CA VAL A 63 3.57 -1.54 5.70
C VAL A 63 4.22 -1.14 4.36
N LEU A 64 5.42 -1.65 4.11
CA LEU A 64 6.22 -1.32 2.93
C LEU A 64 5.72 -2.04 1.68
N GLY A 65 5.93 -1.42 0.53
CA GLY A 65 5.73 -2.01 -0.79
C GLY A 65 4.57 -1.39 -1.55
N HIS A 66 4.78 -1.18 -2.86
CA HIS A 66 3.79 -0.58 -3.75
C HIS A 66 3.68 -1.32 -5.10
N GLU A 67 4.36 -2.46 -5.23
CA GLU A 67 4.34 -3.35 -6.37
C GLU A 67 3.89 -4.73 -5.86
N ALA A 68 2.68 -5.17 -6.20
CA ALA A 68 2.13 -6.41 -5.68
C ALA A 68 1.25 -7.15 -6.69
N ILE A 69 1.31 -8.48 -6.68
CA ILE A 69 0.29 -9.35 -7.26
C ILE A 69 -0.34 -10.16 -6.13
N GLY A 70 -1.66 -10.17 -6.09
CA GLY A 70 -2.43 -10.98 -5.17
C GLY A 70 -3.48 -11.83 -5.89
N VAL A 71 -4.06 -12.76 -5.15
CA VAL A 71 -5.18 -13.58 -5.61
C VAL A 71 -6.43 -13.25 -4.80
N VAL A 72 -7.56 -13.11 -5.48
CA VAL A 72 -8.87 -12.90 -4.85
C VAL A 72 -9.27 -14.15 -4.08
N GLU A 73 -9.52 -14.03 -2.77
CA GLU A 73 -9.83 -15.17 -1.92
C GLU A 73 -11.27 -15.68 -2.11
N GLU A 74 -12.21 -14.79 -2.41
CA GLU A 74 -13.65 -15.09 -2.58
C GLU A 74 -14.26 -14.20 -3.65
N SER A 75 -15.17 -14.75 -4.47
CA SER A 75 -15.85 -14.00 -5.53
C SER A 75 -16.70 -12.87 -4.95
N CYS A 76 -16.40 -11.62 -5.31
CA CYS A 76 -17.07 -10.43 -4.78
C CYS A 76 -16.86 -9.23 -5.71
N CYS A 77 -17.80 -8.29 -5.75
CA CYS A 77 -17.66 -7.01 -6.46
C CYS A 77 -17.21 -7.12 -7.93
N GLY A 78 -17.60 -8.18 -8.62
CA GLY A 78 -17.25 -8.43 -10.03
C GLY A 78 -15.93 -9.18 -10.25
N PHE A 79 -15.22 -9.54 -9.20
CA PHE A 79 -14.02 -10.39 -9.25
C PHE A 79 -14.36 -11.85 -8.97
N SER A 80 -13.62 -12.75 -9.61
CA SER A 80 -13.75 -14.20 -9.37
C SER A 80 -12.73 -14.68 -8.35
N GLN A 81 -13.11 -15.65 -7.52
CA GLN A 81 -12.15 -16.37 -6.69
C GLN A 81 -11.03 -16.97 -7.55
N GLY A 82 -9.77 -16.79 -7.14
CA GLY A 82 -8.60 -17.25 -7.90
C GLY A 82 -8.09 -16.26 -8.94
N GLU A 83 -8.81 -15.16 -9.20
CA GLU A 83 -8.37 -14.11 -10.12
C GLU A 83 -7.13 -13.38 -9.58
N LEU A 84 -6.15 -13.14 -10.46
CA LEU A 84 -4.95 -12.39 -10.15
C LEU A 84 -5.19 -10.89 -10.33
N VAL A 85 -4.85 -10.11 -9.32
CA VAL A 85 -5.08 -8.67 -9.30
C VAL A 85 -3.82 -7.92 -8.86
N MET A 86 -3.69 -6.68 -9.35
CA MET A 86 -2.62 -5.76 -8.98
C MET A 86 -3.23 -4.42 -8.52
N PRO A 87 -2.89 -3.93 -7.32
CA PRO A 87 -3.43 -2.66 -6.84
C PRO A 87 -2.75 -1.46 -7.51
N VAL A 88 -3.52 -0.41 -7.79
CA VAL A 88 -2.96 0.92 -8.07
C VAL A 88 -2.44 1.51 -6.76
N ASN A 89 -1.18 1.98 -6.75
CA ASN A 89 -0.50 2.45 -5.55
C ASN A 89 -0.77 3.94 -5.24
N ARG A 90 -0.83 4.81 -6.25
CA ARG A 90 -1.20 6.22 -6.05
C ARG A 90 -2.72 6.38 -6.11
N ARG A 91 -3.31 6.97 -5.07
CA ARG A 91 -4.76 7.20 -4.95
C ARG A 91 -5.06 8.68 -4.76
N GLY A 92 -6.26 9.09 -5.16
CA GLY A 92 -6.61 10.51 -5.23
C GLY A 92 -6.90 11.16 -3.87
N CYS A 93 -6.75 12.48 -3.81
CA CYS A 93 -7.02 13.29 -2.61
C CYS A 93 -8.52 13.44 -2.28
N GLY A 94 -9.41 13.03 -3.19
CA GLY A 94 -10.86 13.12 -3.01
C GLY A 94 -11.47 14.51 -3.19
N VAL A 95 -10.67 15.52 -3.58
CA VAL A 95 -11.11 16.92 -3.65
C VAL A 95 -10.94 17.55 -5.04
N CYS A 96 -9.76 17.44 -5.66
CA CYS A 96 -9.46 18.15 -6.91
C CYS A 96 -10.10 17.49 -8.14
N ARG A 97 -10.28 18.25 -9.23
CA ARG A 97 -10.95 17.77 -10.45
C ARG A 97 -10.26 16.54 -11.06
N ASN A 98 -8.93 16.53 -11.07
CA ASN A 98 -8.16 15.42 -11.63
C ASN A 98 -8.36 14.13 -10.81
N CYS A 99 -8.33 14.21 -9.48
CA CYS A 99 -8.58 13.07 -8.61
C CYS A 99 -10.02 12.54 -8.73
N LEU A 100 -11.02 13.44 -8.80
CA LEU A 100 -12.42 13.04 -9.00
C LEU A 100 -12.66 12.37 -10.36
N ALA A 101 -11.84 12.69 -11.36
CA ALA A 101 -11.82 12.02 -12.66
C ALA A 101 -10.98 10.73 -12.69
N GLY A 102 -10.47 10.26 -11.54
CA GLY A 102 -9.64 9.05 -11.46
C GLY A 102 -8.21 9.24 -11.96
N ARG A 103 -7.69 10.48 -11.99
CA ARG A 103 -6.36 10.86 -12.49
C ARG A 103 -5.47 11.49 -11.41
N PRO A 104 -5.11 10.74 -10.36
CA PRO A 104 -4.30 11.26 -9.25
C PRO A 104 -2.84 11.54 -9.63
N ASP A 105 -2.40 11.11 -10.82
CA ASP A 105 -1.14 11.51 -11.43
C ASP A 105 -1.06 13.02 -11.70
N PHE A 106 -2.21 13.68 -11.90
CA PHE A 106 -2.34 15.14 -12.09
C PHE A 106 -2.94 15.83 -10.86
N CYS A 107 -2.75 15.28 -9.66
CA CYS A 107 -3.28 15.88 -8.43
C CYS A 107 -2.80 17.34 -8.27
N GLU A 108 -3.74 18.24 -7.93
CA GLU A 108 -3.49 19.68 -7.75
C GLU A 108 -3.09 20.04 -6.30
N THR A 109 -2.87 19.04 -5.44
CA THR A 109 -2.52 19.17 -4.01
C THR A 109 -1.33 18.31 -3.67
#